data_AF-A0A954G6Q5-F1
#
_entry.id   AF-A0A954G6Q5-F1
#
_cell.length_a   1.000
_cell.length_b   1.000
_cell.length_c   1.000
_cell.angle_alpha   90.00
_cell.angle_beta   90.00
_cell.angle_gamma   90.00
#
_symmetry.space_group_name_H-M   'P 1'
#
loop_
_entity.id
_entity.type
_entity.pdbx_description
1 polymer ?
#
loop_
_entity_poly.entity_id
_entity_poly.type
_entity_poly.pdbx_seq_one_letter_code
_entity_poly.pdbx_strand_id
1 'polypeptide(L)'
;MSLSILTKPCLPTVSQRANQLFQSNLHQLYQRTDRLFACLMVVQWLAAMAAAFWITPRTWIGSNSQTHLHVWAACLLGGLITLFPVMLTLFRPGTTLTRHMIAISQMLTSSLLIHLSGGRIETHFHIFGSLAFLAFYRDWRVLISATTVVVVDHSVLGLFFPQAIFGVLTASPWRIVEHGAWVVFEDLFLMIAIQQNIREMK
;
A
#
# COMPACT_ATOMS: atom_id res chain seq x y z
N MET A 1 20.75 -27.21 -43.40
CA MET A 1 20.60 -25.93 -44.12
C MET A 1 20.02 -24.94 -43.13
N SER A 2 20.88 -24.07 -42.58
CA SER A 2 20.59 -23.16 -41.47
C SER A 2 19.98 -21.86 -42.00
N LEU A 3 18.79 -21.49 -41.51
CA LEU A 3 18.19 -20.17 -41.73
C LEU A 3 18.47 -19.30 -40.50
N SER A 4 19.74 -18.87 -40.33
CA SER A 4 20.18 -17.99 -39.24
C SER A 4 20.12 -16.49 -39.59
N ILE A 5 19.19 -16.09 -40.46
CA ILE A 5 19.10 -14.70 -40.97
C ILE A 5 18.27 -13.80 -40.02
N LEU A 6 17.57 -14.38 -39.04
CA LEU A 6 16.66 -13.65 -38.14
C LEU A 6 17.27 -13.21 -36.79
N THR A 7 18.56 -13.45 -36.55
CA THR A 7 19.25 -12.98 -35.33
C THR A 7 20.45 -12.12 -35.71
N LYS A 8 20.21 -10.95 -36.32
CA LYS A 8 21.25 -9.91 -36.34
C LYS A 8 21.43 -9.42 -34.89
N PRO A 9 22.62 -9.57 -34.29
CA PRO A 9 22.86 -9.01 -32.96
C PRO A 9 22.63 -7.49 -33.02
N CYS A 10 21.79 -6.99 -32.12
CA CYS A 10 21.56 -5.56 -31.95
C CYS A 10 22.92 -4.89 -31.72
N LEU A 11 23.24 -3.85 -32.52
CA LEU A 11 24.48 -3.11 -32.36
C LEU A 11 24.59 -2.63 -30.91
N PRO A 12 25.76 -2.75 -30.24
CA PRO A 12 25.92 -2.44 -28.82
C PRO A 12 25.43 -1.03 -28.42
N THR A 13 25.50 -0.07 -29.35
CA THR A 13 25.04 1.31 -29.17
C THR A 13 23.51 1.43 -29.15
N VAL A 14 22.81 0.63 -29.96
CA VAL A 14 21.34 0.62 -30.02
C VAL A 14 20.76 -0.04 -28.77
N SER A 15 21.33 -1.15 -28.31
CA SER A 15 20.89 -1.82 -27.08
C SER A 15 21.14 -0.97 -25.83
N GLN A 16 22.27 -0.26 -25.77
CA GLN A 16 22.56 0.71 -24.71
C GLN A 16 21.55 1.87 -24.71
N ARG A 17 21.24 2.44 -25.88
CA ARG A 17 20.27 3.54 -25.99
C ARG A 17 18.86 3.10 -25.61
N ALA A 18 18.43 1.92 -26.04
CA ALA A 18 17.13 1.34 -25.66
C ALA A 18 17.03 1.17 -24.14
N ASN A 19 18.06 0.62 -23.48
CA ASN A 19 18.07 0.47 -22.03
C ASN A 19 18.02 1.82 -21.30
N GLN A 20 18.73 2.85 -21.77
CA GLN A 20 18.65 4.19 -21.20
C GLN A 20 17.23 4.79 -21.28
N LEU A 21 16.56 4.65 -22.44
CA LEU A 21 15.19 5.12 -22.62
C LEU A 21 14.22 4.37 -21.70
N PHE A 22 14.37 3.05 -21.60
CA PHE A 22 13.59 2.22 -20.70
C PHE A 22 13.74 2.65 -19.23
N GLN A 23 14.97 2.85 -18.75
CA GLN A 23 15.22 3.30 -17.38
C GLN A 23 14.66 4.72 -17.12
N SER A 24 14.78 5.62 -18.09
CA SER A 24 14.20 6.97 -18.00
C SER A 24 12.68 6.91 -17.90
N ASN A 25 12.02 6.08 -18.72
CA ASN A 25 10.57 5.89 -18.69
C ASN A 25 10.09 5.28 -17.37
N LEU A 26 10.82 4.29 -16.83
CA LEU A 26 10.52 3.73 -15.49
C LEU A 26 10.68 4.78 -14.40
N HIS A 27 11.73 5.59 -14.44
CA HIS A 27 11.91 6.64 -13.44
C HIS A 27 10.78 7.68 -13.49
N GLN A 28 10.34 8.09 -14.69
CA GLN A 28 9.18 8.97 -14.86
C GLN A 28 7.88 8.33 -14.35
N LEU A 29 7.69 7.03 -14.58
CA LEU A 29 6.57 6.28 -14.01
C LEU A 29 6.58 6.38 -12.49
N TYR A 30 7.73 6.11 -11.83
CA TYR A 30 7.84 6.19 -10.38
C TYR A 30 7.49 7.58 -9.84
N GLN A 31 8.02 8.63 -10.47
CA GLN A 31 7.73 10.01 -10.07
C GLN A 31 6.24 10.38 -10.23
N ARG A 32 5.57 9.89 -11.29
CA ARG A 32 4.13 10.11 -11.49
C ARG A 32 3.30 9.38 -10.45
N THR A 33 3.64 8.11 -10.19
CA THR A 33 2.98 7.28 -9.17
C THR A 33 3.19 7.87 -7.77
N ASP A 34 4.37 8.38 -7.44
CA ASP A 34 4.64 9.06 -6.17
C ASP A 34 3.70 10.27 -5.95
N ARG A 35 3.50 11.09 -7.00
CA ARG A 35 2.62 12.27 -6.94
C ARG A 35 1.15 11.88 -6.79
N LEU A 36 0.72 10.82 -7.47
CA LEU A 36 -0.61 10.25 -7.30
C LEU A 36 -0.82 9.83 -5.86
N PHE A 37 0.14 9.10 -5.27
CA PHE A 37 0.06 8.68 -3.88
C PHE A 37 0.11 9.84 -2.90
N ALA A 38 0.90 10.89 -3.15
CA ALA A 38 0.90 12.06 -2.29
C ALA A 38 -0.48 12.74 -2.24
N CYS A 39 -1.16 12.86 -3.39
CA CYS A 39 -2.54 13.34 -3.44
C CYS A 39 -3.51 12.41 -2.69
N LEU A 40 -3.44 11.11 -2.97
CA LEU A 40 -4.25 10.09 -2.32
C LEU A 40 -4.06 10.12 -0.79
N MET A 41 -2.84 10.29 -0.32
CA MET A 41 -2.49 10.34 1.10
C MET A 41 -3.08 11.54 1.83
N VAL A 42 -3.12 12.71 1.18
CA VAL A 42 -3.79 13.88 1.75
C VAL A 42 -5.31 13.64 1.79
N VAL A 43 -5.89 13.13 0.71
CA VAL A 43 -7.34 12.87 0.61
C VAL A 43 -7.78 11.84 1.65
N GLN A 44 -7.08 10.71 1.77
CA GLN A 44 -7.41 9.66 2.73
C GLN A 44 -7.23 10.13 4.18
N TRP A 45 -6.27 11.01 4.46
CA TRP A 45 -6.10 11.58 5.80
C TRP A 45 -7.29 12.46 6.18
N LEU A 46 -7.73 13.34 5.27
CA LEU A 46 -8.93 14.15 5.48
C LEU A 46 -10.18 13.28 5.64
N ALA A 47 -10.29 12.20 4.86
CA ALA A 47 -11.37 11.22 5.00
C ALA A 47 -11.30 10.47 6.34
N ALA A 48 -10.11 10.12 6.82
CA ALA A 48 -9.89 9.48 8.12
C ALA A 48 -10.24 10.43 9.27
N MET A 49 -9.91 11.71 9.17
CA MET A 49 -10.35 12.74 10.12
C MET A 49 -11.87 12.82 10.17
N ALA A 50 -12.53 12.91 9.01
CA ALA A 50 -13.99 12.90 8.93
C ALA A 50 -14.59 11.63 9.56
N ALA A 51 -14.05 10.45 9.24
CA ALA A 51 -14.46 9.19 9.83
C ALA A 51 -14.28 9.17 11.36
N ALA A 52 -13.18 9.72 11.86
CA ALA A 52 -12.93 9.84 13.29
C ALA A 52 -14.00 10.68 14.01
N PHE A 53 -14.50 11.76 13.39
CA PHE A 53 -15.56 12.58 13.98
C PHE A 53 -16.95 11.93 13.87
N TRP A 54 -17.27 11.27 12.76
CA TRP A 54 -18.64 10.77 12.50
C TRP A 54 -18.89 9.32 12.90
N ILE A 55 -17.88 8.46 12.75
CA ILE A 55 -18.03 7.00 12.86
C ILE A 55 -17.50 6.52 14.21
N THR A 56 -16.27 6.93 14.56
CA THR A 56 -15.56 6.41 15.74
C THR A 56 -16.27 6.59 17.09
N PRO A 57 -17.00 7.69 17.36
CA PRO A 57 -17.74 7.85 18.63
C PRO A 57 -18.85 6.81 18.84
N ARG A 58 -19.27 6.15 17.75
CA ARG A 58 -20.39 5.19 17.72
C ARG A 58 -19.92 3.74 17.57
N THR A 59 -18.65 3.49 17.22
CA THR A 59 -18.12 2.14 16.96
C THR A 59 -17.60 1.45 18.23
N TRP A 60 -17.05 2.21 19.17
CA TRP A 60 -16.51 1.67 20.43
C TRP A 60 -17.56 1.79 21.54
N ILE A 61 -18.29 0.70 21.82
CA ILE A 61 -19.38 0.69 22.81
C ILE A 61 -18.86 0.36 24.21
N GLY A 62 -19.15 1.27 25.14
CA GLY A 62 -19.10 1.08 26.59
C GLY A 62 -19.45 2.36 27.32
N SER A 63 -20.75 2.63 27.54
CA SER A 63 -21.45 3.68 28.36
C SER A 63 -20.92 5.12 28.46
N ASN A 64 -19.73 5.45 27.98
CA ASN A 64 -19.11 6.77 27.98
C ASN A 64 -18.43 6.97 26.62
N SER A 65 -19.14 7.61 25.68
CA SER A 65 -18.54 8.07 24.43
C SER A 65 -17.64 9.27 24.76
N GLN A 66 -16.32 9.05 24.91
CA GLN A 66 -15.36 10.13 24.97
C GLN A 66 -14.70 10.27 23.60
N THR A 67 -15.28 11.18 22.80
CA THR A 67 -14.78 11.57 21.47
C THR A 67 -13.34 12.08 21.50
N HIS A 68 -12.88 12.60 22.63
CA HIS A 68 -11.66 13.37 22.69
C HIS A 68 -10.40 12.54 22.37
N LEU A 69 -10.19 11.39 23.00
CA LEU A 69 -8.89 10.71 22.86
C LEU A 69 -8.69 10.03 21.49
N HIS A 70 -9.69 9.30 21.00
CA HIS A 70 -9.58 8.55 19.74
C HIS A 70 -9.47 9.48 18.52
N VAL A 71 -10.17 10.63 18.53
CA VAL A 71 -10.11 11.59 17.43
C VAL A 71 -8.75 12.29 17.37
N TRP A 72 -8.22 12.76 18.51
CA TRP A 72 -6.90 13.39 18.55
C TRP A 72 -5.79 12.41 18.17
N ALA A 73 -5.85 11.17 18.67
CA ALA A 73 -4.91 10.12 18.31
C ALA A 73 -4.95 9.83 16.80
N ALA A 74 -6.15 9.73 16.20
CA ALA A 74 -6.31 9.50 14.77
C ALA A 74 -5.80 10.67 13.92
N CYS A 75 -6.07 11.91 14.33
CA CYS A 75 -5.58 13.10 13.63
C CYS A 75 -4.05 13.16 13.63
N LEU A 76 -3.43 12.95 14.81
CA LEU A 76 -1.98 13.00 14.98
C LEU A 76 -1.29 11.83 14.26
N LEU A 77 -1.75 10.60 14.48
CA LEU A 77 -1.18 9.41 13.85
C LEU A 77 -1.37 9.43 12.32
N GLY A 78 -2.57 9.76 11.85
CA GLY A 78 -2.85 9.91 10.42
C GLY A 78 -2.02 11.02 9.78
N GLY A 79 -1.80 12.12 10.50
CA GLY A 79 -0.93 13.21 10.06
C GLY A 79 0.52 12.77 9.93
N LEU A 80 1.06 12.02 10.90
CA LEU A 80 2.41 11.46 10.84
C LEU A 80 2.58 10.45 9.69
N ILE A 81 1.63 9.53 9.54
CA ILE A 81 1.61 8.53 8.46
C ILE A 81 1.62 9.21 7.08
N THR A 82 0.93 10.34 6.95
CA THR A 82 0.75 11.09 5.69
C THR A 82 1.92 12.03 5.40
N LEU A 83 2.36 12.80 6.39
CA LEU A 83 3.32 13.88 6.19
C LEU A 83 4.66 13.37 5.66
N PHE A 84 5.18 12.29 6.25
CA PHE A 84 6.49 11.78 5.92
C PHE A 84 6.63 11.29 4.45
N PRO A 85 5.77 10.40 3.93
CA PRO A 85 5.84 9.99 2.52
C PRO A 85 5.52 11.15 1.56
N VAL A 86 4.61 12.08 1.91
CA VAL A 86 4.35 13.27 1.10
C VAL A 86 5.61 14.15 0.98
N MET A 87 6.32 14.37 2.09
CA MET A 87 7.60 15.08 2.05
C MET A 87 8.62 14.36 1.17
N LEU A 88 8.73 13.03 1.25
CA LEU A 88 9.62 12.25 0.39
C LEU A 88 9.24 12.36 -1.10
N THR A 89 7.95 12.39 -1.43
CA THR A 89 7.50 12.65 -2.81
C THR A 89 7.90 14.03 -3.31
N LEU A 90 7.87 15.06 -2.45
CA LEU A 90 8.24 16.42 -2.84
C LEU A 90 9.75 16.59 -3.01
N PHE A 91 10.56 16.01 -2.10
CA PHE A 91 12.01 16.25 -2.07
C PHE A 91 12.83 15.17 -2.77
N ARG A 92 12.34 13.93 -2.86
CA ARG A 92 13.05 12.76 -3.41
C ARG A 92 12.15 11.89 -4.30
N PRO A 93 11.44 12.45 -5.30
CA PRO A 93 10.56 11.66 -6.16
C PRO A 93 11.35 10.64 -7.00
N GLY A 94 10.73 9.49 -7.24
CA GLY A 94 11.23 8.39 -8.06
C GLY A 94 12.29 7.52 -7.38
N THR A 95 12.63 7.78 -6.12
CA THR A 95 13.62 6.97 -5.38
C THR A 95 13.00 5.70 -4.82
N THR A 96 13.85 4.69 -4.57
CA THR A 96 13.43 3.44 -3.92
C THR A 96 12.87 3.69 -2.53
N LEU A 97 13.52 4.54 -1.74
CA LEU A 97 13.04 4.88 -0.41
C LEU A 97 11.62 5.46 -0.44
N THR A 98 11.35 6.40 -1.35
CA THR A 98 10.03 7.06 -1.44
C THR A 98 8.90 6.06 -1.70
N ARG A 99 9.03 5.17 -2.70
CA ARG A 99 7.96 4.20 -3.01
C ARG A 99 7.74 3.14 -1.92
N HIS A 100 8.80 2.70 -1.23
CA HIS A 100 8.64 1.79 -0.09
C HIS A 100 8.01 2.48 1.13
N MET A 101 8.38 3.73 1.39
CA MET A 101 7.74 4.52 2.45
C MET A 101 6.26 4.80 2.15
N ILE A 102 5.91 5.05 0.88
CA ILE A 102 4.52 5.17 0.44
C ILE A 102 3.75 3.88 0.70
N ALA A 103 4.32 2.72 0.34
CA ALA A 103 3.69 1.42 0.59
C ALA A 103 3.43 1.17 2.08
N ILE A 104 4.43 1.42 2.92
CA ILE A 104 4.31 1.29 4.38
C ILE A 104 3.20 2.21 4.90
N SER A 105 3.23 3.49 4.54
CA SER A 105 2.24 4.47 4.98
C SER A 105 0.83 4.17 4.46
N GLN A 106 0.69 3.59 3.26
CA GLN A 106 -0.60 3.14 2.75
C GLN A 106 -1.19 2.03 3.62
N MET A 107 -0.39 1.03 3.99
CA MET A 107 -0.86 -0.05 4.86
C MET A 107 -1.17 0.43 6.28
N LEU A 108 -0.37 1.37 6.81
CA LEU A 108 -0.67 2.01 8.09
C LEU A 108 -1.96 2.85 8.03
N THR A 109 -2.25 3.49 6.89
CA THR A 109 -3.53 4.16 6.68
C THR A 109 -4.68 3.15 6.67
N SER A 110 -4.54 2.02 5.99
CA SER A 110 -5.53 0.94 6.02
C SER A 110 -5.80 0.48 7.46
N SER A 111 -4.74 0.20 8.23
CA SER A 111 -4.85 -0.19 9.65
C SER A 111 -5.57 0.87 10.48
N LEU A 112 -5.22 2.15 10.30
CA LEU A 112 -5.92 3.26 10.97
C LEU A 112 -7.42 3.29 10.61
N LEU A 113 -7.77 3.16 9.33
CA LEU A 113 -9.17 3.16 8.91
C LEU A 113 -9.94 1.97 9.48
N ILE A 114 -9.34 0.77 9.49
CA ILE A 114 -9.92 -0.44 10.10
C ILE A 114 -10.17 -0.21 11.59
N HIS A 115 -9.20 0.37 12.29
CA HIS A 115 -9.35 0.70 13.71
C HIS A 115 -10.48 1.71 13.95
N LEU A 116 -10.54 2.79 13.14
CA LEU A 116 -11.57 3.82 13.25
C LEU A 116 -12.98 3.28 12.99
N SER A 117 -13.10 2.30 12.10
CA SER A 117 -14.36 1.64 11.80
C SER A 117 -14.74 0.56 12.81
N GLY A 118 -13.87 0.23 13.78
CA GLY A 118 -14.10 -0.80 14.79
C GLY A 118 -13.89 -2.21 14.26
N GLY A 119 -12.90 -2.40 13.38
CA GLY A 119 -12.53 -3.72 12.84
C GLY A 119 -13.47 -4.24 11.76
N ARG A 120 -14.17 -3.34 11.04
CA ARG A 120 -15.14 -3.74 10.00
C ARG A 120 -14.46 -4.40 8.81
N ILE A 121 -15.01 -5.54 8.38
CA ILE A 121 -14.46 -6.31 7.26
C ILE A 121 -14.47 -5.52 5.95
N GLU A 122 -15.47 -4.65 5.73
CA GLU A 122 -15.56 -3.85 4.50
C GLU A 122 -14.41 -2.84 4.40
N THR A 123 -13.87 -2.36 5.52
CA THR A 123 -12.73 -1.43 5.51
C THR A 123 -11.43 -2.14 5.10
N HIS A 124 -11.35 -3.46 5.22
CA HIS A 124 -10.18 -4.22 4.78
C HIS A 124 -10.00 -4.20 3.26
N PHE A 125 -11.06 -3.93 2.48
CA PHE A 125 -10.93 -3.74 1.03
C PHE A 125 -9.98 -2.60 0.65
N HIS A 126 -9.73 -1.65 1.57
CA HIS A 126 -8.71 -0.62 1.37
C HIS A 126 -7.30 -1.20 1.20
N ILE A 127 -6.96 -2.32 1.87
CA ILE A 127 -5.68 -3.01 1.72
C ILE A 127 -5.51 -3.49 0.27
N PHE A 128 -6.50 -4.24 -0.23
CA PHE A 128 -6.48 -4.79 -1.58
C PHE A 128 -6.45 -3.69 -2.65
N GLY A 129 -7.32 -2.68 -2.53
CA GLY A 129 -7.31 -1.52 -3.43
C GLY A 129 -5.96 -0.78 -3.42
N SER A 130 -5.33 -0.67 -2.26
CA SER A 130 -4.00 -0.06 -2.13
C SER A 130 -2.91 -0.91 -2.79
N LEU A 131 -2.92 -2.23 -2.63
CA LEU A 131 -1.97 -3.13 -3.30
C LEU A 131 -2.10 -3.04 -4.83
N ALA A 132 -3.33 -3.00 -5.35
CA ALA A 132 -3.59 -2.78 -6.76
C ALA A 132 -3.01 -1.45 -7.26
N PHE A 133 -3.13 -0.36 -6.50
CA PHE A 133 -2.53 0.93 -6.87
C PHE A 133 -1.00 0.92 -6.72
N LEU A 134 -0.45 0.26 -5.70
CA LEU A 134 0.99 0.12 -5.52
C LEU A 134 1.63 -0.68 -6.66
N ALA A 135 0.89 -1.61 -7.30
CA ALA A 135 1.35 -2.30 -8.49
C ALA A 135 1.63 -1.35 -9.68
N PHE A 136 1.10 -0.12 -9.68
CA PHE A 136 1.43 0.90 -10.70
C PHE A 136 2.90 1.33 -10.65
N TYR A 137 3.61 1.09 -9.54
CA TYR A 137 5.06 1.23 -9.51
C TYR A 137 5.78 0.26 -10.44
N ARG A 138 5.15 -0.84 -10.87
CA ARG A 138 5.83 -1.91 -11.63
C ARG A 138 7.11 -2.39 -10.92
N ASP A 139 7.12 -2.36 -9.60
CA ASP A 139 8.22 -2.86 -8.75
C ASP A 139 7.61 -3.80 -7.71
N TRP A 140 7.69 -5.11 -7.95
CA TRP A 140 7.10 -6.13 -7.09
C TRP A 140 7.60 -6.06 -5.64
N ARG A 141 8.79 -5.50 -5.41
CA ARG A 141 9.38 -5.36 -4.07
C ARG A 141 8.55 -4.42 -3.20
N VAL A 142 7.83 -3.47 -3.81
CA VAL A 142 6.95 -2.53 -3.11
C VAL A 142 5.77 -3.28 -2.47
N LEU A 143 5.23 -4.29 -3.17
CA LEU A 143 4.15 -5.15 -2.65
C LEU A 143 4.63 -5.93 -1.42
N ILE A 144 5.86 -6.47 -1.46
CA ILE A 144 6.44 -7.16 -0.30
C ILE A 144 6.51 -6.26 0.94
N SER A 145 6.89 -4.98 0.79
CA SER A 145 6.88 -4.05 1.92
C SER A 145 5.48 -3.80 2.47
N ALA A 146 4.49 -3.61 1.59
CA ALA A 146 3.10 -3.45 2.01
C ALA A 146 2.60 -4.71 2.76
N THR A 147 2.74 -5.88 2.15
CA THR A 147 2.29 -7.15 2.71
C THR A 147 2.98 -7.47 4.04
N THR A 148 4.26 -7.11 4.19
CA THR A 148 4.96 -7.26 5.48
C THR A 148 4.28 -6.43 6.58
N VAL A 149 3.90 -5.18 6.29
CA VAL A 149 3.20 -4.32 7.27
C VAL A 149 1.86 -4.92 7.65
N VAL A 150 1.06 -5.37 6.67
CA VAL A 150 -0.26 -5.97 6.93
C VAL A 150 -0.14 -7.24 7.76
N VAL A 151 0.79 -8.13 7.42
CA VAL A 151 1.00 -9.38 8.18
C VAL A 151 1.40 -9.08 9.62
N VAL A 152 2.34 -8.15 9.83
CA VAL A 152 2.76 -7.76 11.18
C VAL A 152 1.60 -7.12 11.95
N ASP A 153 0.88 -6.18 11.33
CA ASP A 153 -0.27 -5.50 11.91
C ASP A 153 -1.36 -6.48 12.33
N HIS A 154 -1.82 -7.34 11.43
CA HIS A 154 -2.88 -8.30 11.70
C HIS A 154 -2.45 -9.42 12.64
N SER A 155 -1.17 -9.78 12.65
CA SER A 155 -0.66 -10.76 13.61
C SER A 155 -0.53 -10.17 15.01
N VAL A 156 0.11 -9.00 15.15
CA VAL A 156 0.34 -8.38 16.46
C VAL A 156 -0.97 -7.81 16.99
N LEU A 157 -1.59 -6.88 16.27
CA LEU A 157 -2.82 -6.23 16.75
C LEU A 157 -4.00 -7.19 16.72
N GLY A 158 -4.06 -8.14 15.79
CA GLY A 158 -5.15 -9.12 15.76
C GLY A 158 -5.10 -10.11 16.94
N LEU A 159 -3.91 -10.43 17.47
CA LEU A 159 -3.78 -11.29 18.66
C LEU A 159 -4.04 -10.52 19.97
N PHE A 160 -3.53 -9.30 20.10
CA PHE A 160 -3.63 -8.53 21.35
C PHE A 160 -4.88 -7.65 21.43
N PHE A 161 -5.40 -7.18 20.28
CA PHE A 161 -6.53 -6.25 20.18
C PHE A 161 -7.50 -6.71 19.07
N PRO A 162 -8.08 -7.92 19.15
CA PRO A 162 -8.91 -8.50 18.09
C PRO A 162 -10.11 -7.62 17.71
N GLN A 163 -10.65 -6.82 18.64
CA GLN A 163 -11.74 -5.88 18.34
C GLN A 163 -11.30 -4.79 17.35
N ALA A 164 -10.05 -4.33 17.43
CA ALA A 164 -9.54 -3.27 16.56
C ALA A 164 -9.35 -3.73 15.11
N ILE A 165 -9.01 -5.00 14.90
CA ILE A 165 -8.72 -5.57 13.57
C ILE A 165 -9.92 -6.34 13.04
N PHE A 166 -10.50 -7.23 13.83
CA PHE A 166 -11.52 -8.18 13.38
C PHE A 166 -12.94 -7.85 13.85
N GLY A 167 -13.12 -6.80 14.66
CA GLY A 167 -14.43 -6.36 15.17
C GLY A 167 -15.07 -7.33 16.17
N VAL A 168 -14.30 -8.25 16.73
CA VAL A 168 -14.74 -9.27 17.70
C VAL A 168 -13.86 -9.27 18.94
N LEU A 169 -14.45 -9.56 20.11
CA LEU A 169 -13.73 -9.55 21.38
C LEU A 169 -12.68 -10.66 21.50
N THR A 170 -12.91 -11.79 20.82
CA THR A 170 -11.97 -12.90 20.71
C THR A 170 -11.96 -13.40 19.27
N ALA A 171 -10.76 -13.63 18.73
CA ALA A 171 -10.58 -14.13 17.37
C ALA A 171 -9.80 -15.44 17.41
N SER A 172 -10.21 -16.40 16.57
CA SER A 172 -9.39 -17.58 16.29
C SER A 172 -8.10 -17.15 15.57
N PRO A 173 -6.92 -17.69 15.93
CA PRO A 173 -5.68 -17.42 15.20
C PRO A 173 -5.77 -17.72 13.69
N TRP A 174 -6.65 -18.63 13.28
CA TRP A 174 -6.90 -18.94 11.87
C TRP A 174 -7.38 -17.74 11.06
N ARG A 175 -8.01 -16.74 11.69
CA ARG A 175 -8.48 -15.55 10.99
C ARG A 175 -7.33 -14.72 10.41
N ILE A 176 -6.17 -14.70 11.09
CA ILE A 176 -4.95 -14.06 10.58
C ILE A 176 -4.48 -14.77 9.32
N VAL A 177 -4.49 -16.11 9.33
CA VAL A 177 -4.06 -16.92 8.19
C VAL A 177 -5.00 -16.74 7.01
N GLU A 178 -6.31 -16.71 7.23
CA GLU A 178 -7.31 -16.45 6.19
C GLU A 178 -7.09 -15.08 5.52
N HIS A 179 -6.91 -14.01 6.29
CA HIS A 179 -6.67 -12.67 5.74
C HIS A 179 -5.34 -12.61 5.00
N GLY A 180 -4.28 -13.17 5.58
CA GLY A 180 -2.96 -13.25 4.95
C GLY A 180 -2.99 -14.05 3.65
N ALA A 181 -3.76 -15.13 3.58
CA ALA A 181 -3.90 -15.94 2.36
C ALA A 181 -4.53 -15.15 1.21
N TRP A 182 -5.56 -14.33 1.48
CA TRP A 182 -6.16 -13.47 0.46
C TRP A 182 -5.20 -12.40 -0.06
N VAL A 183 -4.42 -11.79 0.84
CA VAL A 183 -3.38 -10.81 0.45
C VAL A 183 -2.32 -11.46 -0.43
N VAL A 184 -1.79 -12.62 -0.02
CA VAL A 184 -0.81 -13.37 -0.82
C VAL A 184 -1.40 -13.77 -2.17
N PHE A 185 -2.65 -14.21 -2.20
CA PHE A 185 -3.34 -14.57 -3.44
C PHE A 185 -3.37 -13.38 -4.42
N GLU A 186 -3.81 -12.20 -3.98
CA GLU A 186 -3.80 -10.99 -4.81
C GLU A 186 -2.39 -10.63 -5.29
N ASP A 187 -1.43 -10.57 -4.36
CA ASP A 187 -0.03 -10.21 -4.64
C ASP A 187 0.59 -11.11 -5.72
N LEU A 188 0.29 -12.41 -5.72
CA LEU A 188 0.77 -13.32 -6.77
C LEU A 188 0.35 -12.85 -8.17
N PHE A 189 -0.91 -12.50 -8.36
CA PHE A 189 -1.40 -12.01 -9.65
C PHE A 189 -0.83 -10.65 -10.00
N LEU A 190 -0.72 -9.73 -9.03
CA LEU A 190 -0.10 -8.42 -9.26
C LEU A 190 1.38 -8.56 -9.66
N MET A 191 2.13 -9.45 -9.01
CA MET A 191 3.52 -9.72 -9.35
C MET A 191 3.68 -10.31 -10.76
N ILE A 192 2.80 -11.24 -11.17
CA ILE A 192 2.77 -11.77 -12.54
C ILE A 192 2.50 -10.65 -13.55
N ALA A 193 1.50 -9.81 -13.29
CA ALA A 193 1.14 -8.70 -14.16
C ALA A 193 2.25 -7.65 -14.28
N ILE A 194 2.95 -7.34 -13.19
CA ILE A 194 4.12 -6.46 -13.18
C ILE A 194 5.24 -7.04 -14.05
N GLN A 195 5.56 -8.33 -13.90
CA GLN A 195 6.61 -8.97 -14.68
C GLN A 195 6.27 -8.97 -16.18
N GLN A 196 5.02 -9.23 -16.54
CA GLN A 196 4.56 -9.17 -17.93
C GLN A 196 4.68 -7.75 -18.49
N ASN A 197 4.18 -6.74 -17.78
CA ASN A 197 4.29 -5.33 -18.19
C ASN A 197 5.74 -4.90 -18.43
N ILE A 198 6.66 -5.31 -17.55
CA ILE A 198 8.10 -4.98 -17.70
C ILE A 198 8.70 -5.65 -18.95
N ARG A 199 8.30 -6.88 -19.26
CA ARG A 199 8.79 -7.60 -20.45
C ARG A 199 8.30 -6.96 -21.74
N GLU A 200 7.06 -6.51 -21.78
CA GLU A 200 6.46 -5.85 -22.95
C GLU A 200 7.07 -4.46 -23.25
N MET A 201 7.71 -3.84 -22.26
CA MET A 201 8.38 -2.54 -22.40
C MET A 201 9.85 -2.63 -22.85
N LYS A 202 10.45 -3.82 -22.90
CA LYS A 202 11.85 -4.04 -23.26
C LYS A 202 11.98 -4.48 -24.71
#